data_AF-A0A554I7A0-F1
#
_entry.id   AF-A0A554I7A0-F1
#
_cell.length_a   1.000
_cell.length_b   1.000
_cell.length_c   1.000
_cell.angle_alpha   90.00
_cell.angle_beta   90.00
_cell.angle_gamma   90.00
#
_symmetry.space_group_name_H-M   'P 1'
#
loop_
_entity.id
_entity.type
_entity.pdbx_description
1 polymer ?
#
loop_
_entity_poly.entity_id
_entity_poly.type
_entity_poly.pdbx_seq_one_letter_code
_entity_poly.pdbx_strand_id
1 'polypeptide(L)'
;MPKLPSINTYNLSAQVSQFANESLITYLIGIPIIFGILLLIYGIFKFVFAGSCKPDKDDAKRLLWVSIIIIIAAILAYAIYVWIYSAASSTSLPNAVE
;
A
#
# COMPACT_ATOMS: atom_id res chain seq x y z
N MET A 1 36.26 17.05 -9.28
CA MET A 1 35.54 15.79 -9.04
C MET A 1 34.31 16.10 -8.19
N PRO A 2 33.07 15.91 -8.68
CA PRO A 2 31.89 16.13 -7.86
C PRO A 2 31.85 15.08 -6.74
N LYS A 3 31.81 15.52 -5.49
CA LYS A 3 31.68 14.67 -4.30
C LYS A 3 30.34 13.93 -4.37
N LEU A 4 30.37 12.59 -4.34
CA LEU A 4 29.16 11.81 -4.11
C LEU A 4 28.61 12.18 -2.72
N PRO A 5 27.31 12.47 -2.59
CA PRO A 5 26.71 12.74 -1.29
C PRO A 5 26.83 11.48 -0.43
N SER A 6 27.53 11.58 0.70
CA SER A 6 27.62 10.49 1.67
C SER A 6 26.25 10.30 2.31
N ILE A 7 25.66 9.12 2.10
CA ILE A 7 24.41 8.72 2.74
C ILE A 7 24.75 8.45 4.22
N ASN A 8 24.74 9.50 5.02
CA ASN A 8 24.87 9.38 6.47
C ASN A 8 23.51 8.93 7.02
N THR A 9 23.51 7.85 7.81
CA THR A 9 22.33 7.21 8.44
C THR A 9 21.41 8.18 9.18
N TYR A 10 21.93 9.31 9.65
CA TYR A 10 21.18 10.42 10.27
C TYR A 10 20.16 11.11 9.36
N ASN A 11 20.28 10.94 8.03
CA ASN A 11 19.37 11.53 7.06
C ASN A 11 18.41 10.50 6.43
N LEU A 12 18.40 9.25 6.89
CA LEU A 12 17.49 8.24 6.33
C LEU A 12 16.03 8.60 6.64
N SER A 13 15.73 9.02 7.87
CA SER A 13 14.39 9.48 8.28
C SER A 13 13.97 10.77 7.53
N ALA A 14 14.90 11.70 7.31
CA ALA A 14 14.65 12.93 6.55
C ALA A 14 14.43 12.66 5.05
N GLN A 15 15.18 11.72 4.46
CA GLN A 15 14.97 11.26 3.08
C GLN A 15 13.67 10.48 2.94
N VAL A 16 13.37 9.56 3.85
CA VAL A 16 12.10 8.81 3.90
C VAL A 16 10.92 9.78 4.08
N SER A 17 11.05 10.83 4.89
CA SER A 17 10.02 11.86 5.06
C SER A 17 9.81 12.72 3.81
N GLN A 18 10.87 13.01 3.04
CA GLN A 18 10.74 13.67 1.73
C GLN A 18 10.09 12.79 0.67
N PHE A 19 10.30 11.47 0.71
CA PHE A 19 9.59 10.51 -0.15
C PHE A 19 8.14 10.28 0.33
N ALA A 20 7.91 10.35 1.64
CA ALA A 20 6.62 10.24 2.30
C ALA A 20 5.86 11.58 2.30
N ASN A 21 5.87 12.33 1.19
CA ASN A 21 4.85 13.35 0.99
C ASN A 21 3.49 12.66 1.15
N GLU A 22 2.63 13.18 2.04
CA GLU A 22 1.33 12.56 2.37
C GLU A 22 0.54 12.21 1.10
N SER A 23 0.62 13.07 0.08
CA SER A 23 0.02 12.87 -1.25
C SER A 23 0.51 11.60 -1.93
N LEU A 24 1.81 11.30 -1.89
CA LEU A 24 2.42 10.16 -2.59
C LEU A 24 1.97 8.82 -1.99
N ILE A 25 1.81 8.75 -0.67
CA ILE A 25 1.29 7.57 0.03
C ILE A 25 -0.19 7.39 -0.24
N THR A 26 -0.96 8.47 -0.22
CA THR A 26 -2.39 8.44 -0.59
C THR A 26 -2.57 7.95 -2.02
N TYR A 27 -1.72 8.36 -2.97
CA TYR A 27 -1.78 7.85 -4.34
C TYR A 27 -1.26 6.40 -4.46
N LEU A 28 -0.14 6.07 -3.81
CA LEU A 28 0.49 4.75 -3.92
C LEU A 28 -0.36 3.63 -3.30
N ILE A 29 -1.14 3.95 -2.26
CA ILE A 29 -1.96 2.97 -1.53
C ILE A 29 -3.45 3.13 -1.85
N GLY A 30 -3.92 4.38 -1.99
CA GLY A 30 -5.32 4.67 -2.30
C GLY A 30 -5.75 4.21 -3.69
N ILE A 31 -4.91 4.39 -4.73
CA ILE A 31 -5.24 3.96 -6.10
C ILE A 31 -5.45 2.44 -6.18
N PRO A 32 -4.53 1.58 -5.67
CA PRO A 32 -4.75 0.14 -5.66
C PRO A 32 -5.99 -0.30 -4.88
N ILE A 33 -6.31 0.36 -3.77
CA ILE A 33 -7.51 0.04 -2.97
C ILE A 33 -8.77 0.40 -3.77
N ILE A 34 -8.84 1.60 -4.35
CA ILE A 34 -9.98 2.02 -5.18
C ILE A 34 -10.16 1.08 -6.37
N PHE A 35 -9.06 0.71 -7.04
CA PHE A 35 -9.08 -0.24 -8.14
C PHE A 35 -9.54 -1.63 -7.69
N GLY A 36 -9.06 -2.11 -6.53
CA GLY A 36 -9.50 -3.37 -5.93
C GLY A 36 -10.99 -3.37 -5.60
N ILE A 37 -11.54 -2.26 -5.08
CA ILE A 37 -12.97 -2.10 -4.79
C ILE A 37 -13.79 -2.13 -6.08
N LEU A 38 -13.35 -1.43 -7.13
CA LEU A 38 -14.04 -1.43 -8.43
C LEU A 38 -14.06 -2.84 -9.04
N LEU A 39 -12.94 -3.56 -8.99
CA LEU A 39 -12.87 -4.95 -9.44
C LEU A 39 -13.77 -5.87 -8.61
N LEU A 40 -13.86 -5.64 -7.29
CA LEU A 40 -14.71 -6.41 -6.40
C LEU A 40 -16.18 -6.18 -6.72
N ILE A 41 -16.61 -4.93 -6.91
CA ILE A 41 -17.97 -4.58 -7.34
C ILE A 41 -18.30 -5.24 -8.68
N TYR A 42 -17.39 -5.14 -9.66
CA TYR A 42 -17.56 -5.80 -10.95
C TYR A 42 -17.64 -7.34 -10.83
N GLY A 43 -16.79 -7.94 -9.99
CA GLY A 43 -16.82 -9.37 -9.68
C GLY A 43 -18.13 -9.82 -9.05
N ILE A 44 -18.69 -9.02 -8.14
CA ILE A 44 -20.01 -9.28 -7.53
C ILE A 44 -21.09 -9.23 -8.61
N PHE A 45 -21.14 -8.18 -9.42
CA PHE A 45 -22.11 -8.11 -10.50
C PHE A 45 -21.98 -9.29 -11.46
N LYS A 46 -20.76 -9.62 -11.90
CA LYS A 46 -20.50 -10.77 -12.77
C LYS A 46 -20.96 -12.08 -12.13
N PHE A 47 -20.75 -12.26 -10.82
CA PHE A 47 -21.19 -13.44 -10.10
C PHE A 47 -22.73 -13.54 -10.01
N VAL A 48 -23.40 -12.42 -9.75
CA VAL A 48 -24.87 -12.35 -9.68
C VAL A 48 -25.50 -12.62 -11.05
N PHE A 49 -24.92 -12.07 -12.13
CA PHE A 49 -25.43 -12.24 -13.48
C PHE A 49 -25.02 -13.57 -14.16
N ALA A 50 -24.05 -14.32 -13.62
CA ALA A 50 -23.60 -15.60 -14.18
C ALA A 50 -24.67 -16.73 -14.17
N GLY A 51 -25.80 -16.55 -13.48
CA GLY A 51 -26.92 -17.49 -13.52
C GLY A 51 -26.54 -18.93 -13.14
N SER A 52 -26.91 -19.91 -13.97
CA SER A 52 -26.60 -21.34 -13.75
C SER A 52 -25.35 -21.82 -14.50
N CYS A 53 -24.68 -20.96 -15.27
CA CYS A 53 -23.47 -21.32 -15.99
C CYS A 53 -22.29 -21.50 -15.02
N LYS A 54 -21.86 -22.75 -14.82
CA LYS A 54 -20.66 -23.10 -14.05
C LYS A 54 -19.40 -22.33 -14.46
N PRO A 55 -19.03 -22.24 -15.77
CA PRO A 55 -17.79 -21.55 -16.15
C PRO A 55 -17.80 -20.05 -15.79
N ASP A 56 -18.94 -19.38 -15.99
CA ASP A 56 -19.08 -17.95 -15.66
C ASP A 56 -19.00 -17.69 -14.15
N LYS A 57 -19.51 -18.62 -13.34
CA LYS A 57 -19.40 -18.58 -11.88
C LYS A 57 -17.96 -18.75 -11.39
N ASP A 58 -17.21 -19.66 -11.99
CA ASP A 58 -15.82 -19.90 -11.59
C ASP A 58 -14.90 -18.74 -12.00
N ASP A 59 -15.14 -18.14 -13.17
CA ASP A 59 -14.48 -16.91 -13.59
C ASP A 59 -14.80 -15.72 -12.67
N ALA A 60 -16.07 -15.55 -12.28
CA ALA A 60 -16.47 -14.50 -11.35
C ALA A 60 -15.85 -14.70 -9.96
N LYS A 61 -15.82 -15.94 -9.46
CA LYS A 61 -15.13 -16.28 -8.19
C LYS A 61 -13.64 -16.00 -8.26
N ARG A 62 -12.98 -16.35 -9.37
CA ARG A 62 -11.56 -16.06 -9.55
C ARG A 62 -11.31 -14.55 -9.52
N LEU A 63 -12.18 -13.77 -10.15
CA LEU A 63 -12.08 -12.31 -10.17
C LEU A 63 -12.31 -11.70 -8.77
N LEU A 64 -13.25 -12.24 -7.99
CA LEU A 64 -13.44 -11.87 -6.59
C LEU A 64 -12.21 -12.17 -5.74
N TRP A 65 -11.62 -13.36 -5.89
CA TRP A 65 -10.39 -13.74 -5.19
C TRP A 65 -9.21 -12.82 -5.53
N VAL A 66 -9.02 -12.49 -6.82
CA VAL A 66 -7.97 -11.55 -7.25
C VAL A 66 -8.18 -10.18 -6.60
N SER A 67 -9.43 -9.70 -6.56
CA SER A 67 -9.76 -8.41 -5.94
C SER A 67 -9.42 -8.39 -4.45
N ILE A 68 -9.75 -9.48 -3.73
CA ILE A 68 -9.43 -9.63 -2.31
C ILE A 68 -7.91 -9.62 -2.08
N ILE A 69 -7.15 -10.34 -2.91
CA ILE A 69 -5.68 -10.38 -2.80
C ILE A 69 -5.08 -8.98 -2.99
N ILE A 70 -5.57 -8.20 -3.95
CA ILE A 70 -5.11 -6.82 -4.19
C ILE A 70 -5.38 -5.94 -2.96
N ILE A 71 -6.57 -6.04 -2.37
CA ILE A 71 -6.94 -5.26 -1.18
C ILE A 71 -6.05 -5.65 0.01
N ILE A 72 -5.86 -6.95 0.26
CA ILE A 72 -5.00 -7.43 1.35
C ILE A 72 -3.56 -6.97 1.15
N ALA A 73 -3.02 -7.08 -0.07
CA ALA A 73 -1.66 -6.63 -0.38
C ALA A 73 -1.48 -5.13 -0.13
N ALA A 74 -2.47 -4.31 -0.50
CA ALA A 74 -2.44 -2.87 -0.26
C ALA A 74 -2.48 -2.52 1.25
N ILE A 75 -3.33 -3.21 2.02
CA ILE A 75 -3.39 -3.06 3.48
C ILE A 75 -2.05 -3.46 4.12
N LEU A 76 -1.46 -4.56 3.66
CA LEU A 76 -0.20 -5.07 4.20
C LEU A 76 0.97 -4.12 3.87
N ALA A 77 0.99 -3.54 2.66
CA ALA A 77 1.94 -2.50 2.29
C ALA A 77 1.78 -1.25 3.17
N TYR A 78 0.55 -0.83 3.48
CA TYR A 78 0.29 0.26 4.42
C TYR A 78 0.78 -0.06 5.83
N ALA A 79 0.51 -1.26 6.34
CA ALA A 79 0.96 -1.69 7.66
C ALA A 79 2.49 -1.68 7.78
N ILE A 80 3.19 -2.16 6.74
CA ILE A 80 4.66 -2.10 6.66
C ILE A 80 5.14 -0.65 6.66
N TYR A 81 4.52 0.21 5.85
CA TYR A 81 4.85 1.64 5.81
C TYR A 81 4.72 2.30 7.20
N VAL A 82 3.58 2.10 7.87
CA VAL A 82 3.33 2.65 9.22
C VAL A 82 4.36 2.13 10.22
N TRP A 83 4.71 0.85 10.16
CA TRP A 83 5.71 0.25 11.05
C TRP A 83 7.09 0.86 10.84
N ILE A 84 7.54 1.01 9.59
CA ILE A 84 8.82 1.65 9.24
C ILE A 84 8.84 3.12 9.68
N TYR A 85 7.77 3.87 9.38
CA TYR A 85 7.67 5.28 9.76
C TYR A 85 7.69 5.46 11.28
N SER A 86 6.94 4.63 12.01
CA SER A 86 6.90 4.66 13.48
C SER A 86 8.26 4.33 14.08
N ALA A 87 8.94 3.29 13.58
CA ALA A 87 10.29 2.94 14.02
C ALA A 87 11.31 4.08 13.75
N ALA A 88 11.23 4.72 12.59
CA ALA A 88 12.06 5.88 12.25
C ALA A 88 11.78 7.11 13.14
N SER A 89 10.53 7.32 13.56
CA SER A 89 10.18 8.42 14.48
C SER A 89 10.63 8.16 15.92
N SER A 90 10.67 6.90 16.36
CA SER A 90 11.12 6.54 17.71
C SER A 90 12.63 6.60 17.92
N THR A 91 13.42 6.86 16.87
CA THR A 91 14.88 7.00 16.95
C THR A 91 15.36 8.44 17.12
N SER A 92 14.47 9.43 17.24
CA SER A 92 14.85 10.73 17.80
C SER A 92 15.16 10.54 19.29
N LEU A 93 16.45 10.58 19.64
CA LEU A 93 16.92 10.52 21.03
C LEU A 93 16.08 11.42 21.95
N PRO A 94 15.78 10.98 23.20
CA PRO A 94 15.30 11.91 24.20
C PRO A 94 16.32 13.04 24.30
N ASN A 95 15.81 14.27 24.23
CA ASN A 95 16.56 15.51 24.35
C ASN A 95 17.70 15.37 25.35
N ALA A 96 18.89 15.84 24.93
CA ALA A 96 19.97 16.17 25.83
C ALA A 96 19.39 16.87 27.06
N VAL A 97 19.55 16.22 28.21
CA VAL A 97 19.30 16.80 29.51
C VAL A 97 20.37 17.88 29.66
N GLU A 98 20.00 19.14 29.46
CA GLU A 98 20.72 20.30 30.00
C GLU A 98 20.57 20.33 31.53
#